data_AF-A0A962YZC1-F1
#
_entry.id   AF-A0A962YZC1-F1
#
_cell.length_a   1.000
_cell.length_b   1.000
_cell.length_c   1.000
_cell.angle_alpha   90.00
_cell.angle_beta   90.00
_cell.angle_gamma   90.00
#
_symmetry.space_group_name_H-M   'P 1'
#
loop_
_entity.id
_entity.type
_entity.pdbx_description
1 polymer ?
#
loop_
_entity_poly.entity_id
_entity_poly.type
_entity_poly.pdbx_seq_one_letter_code
_entity_poly.pdbx_strand_id
1 'polypeptide(L)'
;KSGQAKAAKRAARTAAEGVVLIASSSDNKKAYMVEINCETDFVARDENFRGFSENLVQRGLQTEAEGIDALLASPEKEGASKTLEEARAELVAKIGENVQLRRFAMEASSGTVGSYQHGDRIGVIVALDKDEPELAKDVAMHVAATNPQAISAEGVSSELIEKEKEIFVSQAKDSGKPDEIIEKMVLGRISKFLKEICLVDQAFIKDPDQTVGALLKASGANVVSFVRFEVGEGIEKETVDFAEEVQAQLKGNE
;
A
#
# COMPACT_ATOMS: atom_id res chain seq x y z
N LYS A 1 -10.26 -5.29 30.34
CA LYS A 1 -9.13 -4.86 31.21
C LYS A 1 -7.86 -5.71 31.06
N SER A 2 -7.90 -7.06 31.13
CA SER A 2 -6.69 -7.88 30.94
C SER A 2 -6.15 -7.87 29.49
N GLY A 3 -7.04 -7.81 28.48
CA GLY A 3 -6.66 -7.75 27.06
C GLY A 3 -5.87 -6.51 26.69
N GLN A 4 -6.34 -5.32 27.09
CA GLN A 4 -5.65 -4.04 26.87
C GLN A 4 -4.22 -4.02 27.46
N ALA A 5 -4.04 -4.54 28.67
CA ALA A 5 -2.72 -4.64 29.28
C ALA A 5 -1.77 -5.58 28.50
N LYS A 6 -2.29 -6.68 27.94
CA LYS A 6 -1.52 -7.58 27.08
C LYS A 6 -1.17 -6.93 25.75
N ALA A 7 -2.11 -6.19 25.15
CA ALA A 7 -1.89 -5.46 23.92
C ALA A 7 -0.82 -4.38 24.08
N ALA A 8 -0.90 -3.57 25.15
CA ALA A 8 0.08 -2.54 25.46
C ALA A 8 1.51 -3.11 25.61
N LYS A 9 1.66 -4.29 26.22
CA LYS A 9 2.97 -4.96 26.36
C LYS A 9 3.56 -5.45 25.04
N ARG A 10 2.74 -5.65 24.00
CA ARG A 10 3.17 -6.17 22.70
C ARG A 10 3.26 -5.08 21.62
N ALA A 11 2.70 -3.90 21.85
CA ALA A 11 2.66 -2.80 20.90
C ALA A 11 4.04 -2.35 20.38
N ALA A 12 5.10 -2.53 21.17
CA ALA A 12 6.47 -2.18 20.79
C ALA A 12 7.15 -3.20 19.86
N ARG A 13 6.53 -4.36 19.61
CA ARG A 13 7.10 -5.41 18.77
C ARG A 13 6.87 -5.11 17.30
N THR A 14 7.88 -5.35 16.48
CA THR A 14 7.80 -5.16 15.04
C THR A 14 6.73 -6.05 14.42
N ALA A 15 5.69 -5.43 13.87
CA ALA A 15 4.62 -6.10 13.13
C ALA A 15 4.72 -5.71 11.65
N ALA A 16 5.35 -6.56 10.86
CA ALA A 16 5.69 -6.32 9.45
C ALA A 16 5.18 -7.41 8.50
N GLU A 17 4.42 -8.38 9.02
CA GLU A 17 3.52 -9.23 8.23
C GLU A 17 2.08 -8.75 8.40
N GLY A 18 1.12 -9.38 7.74
CA GLY A 18 -0.29 -9.00 7.83
C GLY A 18 -1.02 -9.07 6.50
N VAL A 19 -2.05 -8.24 6.38
CA VAL A 19 -2.94 -8.22 5.21
C VAL A 19 -3.25 -6.78 4.79
N VAL A 20 -3.42 -6.59 3.48
CA VAL A 20 -4.14 -5.45 2.91
C VAL A 20 -5.51 -5.91 2.46
N LEU A 21 -6.56 -5.25 2.94
CA LEU A 21 -7.95 -5.54 2.56
C LEU A 21 -8.63 -4.30 2.01
N ILE A 22 -9.57 -4.52 1.09
CA ILE A 22 -10.35 -3.46 0.44
C ILE A 22 -11.84 -3.76 0.60
N ALA A 23 -12.62 -2.73 0.95
CA ALA A 23 -14.08 -2.72 0.84
C ALA A 23 -14.50 -1.65 -0.18
N SER A 24 -15.46 -1.98 -1.04
CA SER A 24 -15.98 -1.07 -2.06
C SER A 24 -17.49 -0.88 -1.89
N SER A 25 -17.98 0.32 -2.18
CA SER A 25 -19.42 0.58 -2.22
C SER A 25 -20.06 -0.15 -3.41
N SER A 26 -21.33 -0.51 -3.28
CA SER A 26 -22.05 -1.28 -4.31
C SER A 26 -22.21 -0.56 -5.65
N ASP A 27 -22.12 0.78 -5.63
CA ASP A 27 -22.17 1.64 -6.82
C ASP A 27 -20.79 1.96 -7.40
N ASN A 28 -19.73 1.36 -6.85
CA ASN A 28 -18.33 1.62 -7.20
C ASN A 28 -17.93 3.10 -7.11
N LYS A 29 -18.60 3.92 -6.30
CA LYS A 29 -18.23 5.34 -6.12
C LYS A 29 -17.23 5.56 -5.00
N LYS A 30 -17.03 4.57 -4.12
CA LYS A 30 -16.14 4.64 -2.96
C LYS A 30 -15.40 3.32 -2.75
N ALA A 31 -14.17 3.41 -2.28
CA ALA A 31 -13.43 2.28 -1.74
C ALA A 31 -12.64 2.68 -0.50
N TYR A 32 -12.52 1.76 0.45
CA TYR A 32 -11.75 1.89 1.67
C TYR A 32 -10.75 0.75 1.74
N MET A 33 -9.48 1.07 1.97
CA MET A 33 -8.38 0.11 2.01
C MET A 33 -7.65 0.24 3.34
N VAL A 34 -7.28 -0.88 3.94
CA VAL A 34 -6.54 -0.92 5.21
C VAL A 34 -5.34 -1.83 5.10
N GLU A 35 -4.23 -1.46 5.74
CA GLU A 35 -3.14 -2.37 6.07
C GLU A 35 -3.19 -2.67 7.57
N ILE A 36 -3.37 -3.95 7.89
CA ILE A 36 -3.36 -4.44 9.27
C ILE A 36 -2.19 -5.39 9.40
N ASN A 37 -1.28 -5.09 10.34
CA ASN A 37 -0.08 -5.87 10.54
C ASN A 37 -0.16 -6.79 11.75
N CYS A 38 0.59 -7.89 11.65
CA CYS A 38 0.93 -8.81 12.73
C CYS A 38 2.44 -9.14 12.70
N GLU A 39 2.92 -9.93 13.66
CA GLU A 39 4.34 -10.28 13.74
C GLU A 39 4.70 -11.35 12.68
N THR A 40 3.82 -12.33 12.43
CA THR A 40 4.10 -13.48 11.56
C THR A 40 3.08 -13.70 10.44
N ASP A 41 3.49 -14.39 9.38
CA ASP A 41 2.61 -14.79 8.28
C ASP A 41 1.59 -15.87 8.69
N PHE A 42 1.89 -16.65 9.74
CA PHE A 42 0.96 -17.60 10.34
C PHE A 42 -0.28 -16.88 10.90
N VAL A 43 -0.09 -15.79 11.65
CA VAL A 43 -1.21 -14.98 12.15
C VAL A 43 -1.94 -14.27 11.03
N ALA A 44 -1.25 -13.81 9.97
CA ALA A 44 -1.90 -13.22 8.80
C ALA A 44 -2.88 -14.19 8.10
N ARG A 45 -2.75 -15.50 8.33
CA ARG A 45 -3.65 -16.54 7.82
C ARG A 45 -4.67 -17.04 8.84
N ASP A 46 -4.58 -16.61 10.11
CA ASP A 46 -5.53 -16.99 11.16
C ASP A 46 -6.93 -16.39 10.88
N GLU A 47 -7.96 -17.21 11.08
CA GLU A 47 -9.36 -16.82 10.82
C GLU A 47 -9.84 -15.69 11.73
N ASN A 48 -9.35 -15.61 12.98
CA ASN A 48 -9.75 -14.53 13.89
C ASN A 48 -9.11 -13.20 13.48
N PHE A 49 -7.85 -13.23 13.06
CA PHE A 49 -7.17 -12.07 12.52
C PHE A 49 -7.86 -11.57 11.24
N ARG A 50 -8.20 -12.49 10.32
CA ARG A 50 -8.93 -12.15 9.09
C ARG A 50 -10.31 -11.60 9.37
N GLY A 51 -11.10 -12.26 10.22
CA GLY A 51 -12.45 -11.80 10.56
C GLY A 51 -12.45 -10.41 11.23
N PHE A 52 -11.46 -10.12 12.08
CA PHE A 52 -11.27 -8.77 12.62
C PHE A 52 -10.94 -7.76 11.51
N SER A 53 -10.01 -8.12 10.62
CA SER A 53 -9.54 -7.25 9.54
C SER A 53 -10.64 -6.92 8.54
N GLU A 54 -11.45 -7.92 8.17
CA GLU A 54 -12.62 -7.78 7.30
C GLU A 54 -13.69 -6.88 7.94
N ASN A 55 -13.96 -7.05 9.24
CA ASN A 55 -14.86 -6.15 9.95
C ASN A 55 -14.33 -4.71 9.93
N LEU A 56 -13.05 -4.52 10.25
CA LEU A 56 -12.44 -3.19 10.31
C LEU A 56 -12.56 -2.43 8.98
N VAL A 57 -12.24 -3.06 7.84
CA VAL A 57 -12.34 -2.39 6.53
C VAL A 57 -13.78 -2.04 6.17
N GLN A 58 -14.75 -2.90 6.53
CA GLN A 58 -16.17 -2.62 6.31
C GLN A 58 -16.67 -1.47 7.19
N ARG A 59 -16.25 -1.42 8.46
CA ARG A 59 -16.57 -0.29 9.36
C ARG A 59 -15.96 0.99 8.84
N GLY A 60 -14.71 0.96 8.37
CA GLY A 60 -14.04 2.11 7.76
C GLY A 60 -14.84 2.69 6.59
N LEU A 61 -15.31 1.84 5.68
CA LEU A 61 -16.15 2.26 4.56
C LEU A 61 -17.51 2.87 5.00
N GLN A 62 -18.09 2.38 6.10
CA GLN A 62 -19.40 2.83 6.60
C GLN A 62 -19.33 4.12 7.42
N THR A 63 -18.26 4.31 8.19
CA THR A 63 -18.17 5.43 9.15
C THR A 63 -17.35 6.61 8.64
N GLU A 64 -16.50 6.41 7.62
CA GLU A 64 -15.61 7.45 7.08
C GLU A 64 -14.83 8.18 8.19
N ALA A 65 -14.31 7.41 9.15
CA ALA A 65 -13.70 7.96 10.35
C ALA A 65 -12.46 8.82 10.04
N GLU A 66 -12.35 9.97 10.69
CA GLU A 66 -11.23 10.90 10.56
C GLU A 66 -10.01 10.40 11.33
N GLY A 67 -9.32 9.39 10.79
CA GLY A 67 -8.08 8.86 11.34
C GLY A 67 -8.25 7.53 12.08
N ILE A 68 -7.11 6.92 12.39
CA ILE A 68 -7.02 5.57 12.99
C ILE A 68 -7.67 5.55 14.37
N ASP A 69 -7.40 6.55 15.21
CA ASP A 69 -7.93 6.62 16.56
C ASP A 69 -9.46 6.73 16.58
N ALA A 70 -10.01 7.55 15.68
CA ALA A 70 -11.46 7.70 15.52
C ALA A 70 -12.11 6.38 15.05
N LEU A 71 -11.49 5.69 14.10
CA LEU A 71 -11.97 4.38 13.65
C LEU A 71 -11.93 3.35 14.78
N LEU A 72 -10.80 3.22 15.47
CA LEU A 72 -10.61 2.25 16.56
C LEU A 72 -11.53 2.54 17.77
N ALA A 73 -11.86 3.80 18.03
CA ALA A 73 -12.83 4.20 19.05
C ALA A 73 -14.30 3.91 18.64
N SER A 74 -14.57 3.68 17.36
CA SER A 74 -15.93 3.42 16.88
C SER A 74 -16.43 2.02 17.30
N PRO A 75 -17.76 1.82 17.39
CA PRO A 75 -18.35 0.51 17.64
C PRO A 75 -17.91 -0.54 16.61
N GLU A 76 -17.61 -1.76 17.08
CA GLU A 76 -17.21 -2.90 16.24
C GLU A 76 -18.30 -3.31 15.23
N LYS A 77 -19.54 -2.92 15.49
CA LYS A 77 -20.70 -2.98 14.59
C LYS A 77 -21.74 -1.97 15.03
N GLU A 78 -22.68 -1.64 14.16
CA GLU A 78 -23.78 -0.73 14.48
C GLU A 78 -24.52 -1.19 15.76
N GLY A 79 -24.71 -0.25 16.69
CA GLY A 79 -25.38 -0.50 17.98
C GLY A 79 -24.57 -1.31 19.00
N ALA A 80 -23.34 -1.75 18.70
CA ALA A 80 -22.50 -2.41 19.70
C ALA A 80 -21.94 -1.41 20.73
N SER A 81 -21.84 -1.85 21.98
CA SER A 81 -21.11 -1.11 23.02
C SER A 81 -19.59 -1.28 22.91
N LYS A 82 -19.15 -2.41 22.34
CA LYS A 82 -17.75 -2.77 22.22
C LYS A 82 -17.12 -2.05 21.03
N THR A 83 -15.94 -1.47 21.23
CA THR A 83 -15.22 -0.75 20.17
C THR A 83 -14.30 -1.65 19.35
N LEU A 84 -13.85 -1.16 18.19
CA LEU A 84 -12.82 -1.84 17.39
C LEU A 84 -11.49 -2.00 18.16
N GLU A 85 -11.09 -1.04 19.00
CA GLU A 85 -9.90 -1.16 19.86
C GLU A 85 -10.05 -2.26 20.91
N GLU A 86 -11.23 -2.38 21.52
CA GLU A 86 -11.49 -3.47 22.46
C GLU A 86 -11.44 -4.84 21.76
N ALA A 87 -11.99 -4.92 20.55
CA ALA A 87 -11.90 -6.12 19.71
C ALA A 87 -10.44 -6.46 19.33
N ARG A 88 -9.65 -5.46 18.95
CA ARG A 88 -8.21 -5.61 18.66
C ARG A 88 -7.45 -6.12 19.89
N ALA A 89 -7.69 -5.54 21.05
CA ALA A 89 -7.02 -5.93 22.29
C ALA A 89 -7.38 -7.37 22.73
N GLU A 90 -8.62 -7.79 22.51
CA GLU A 90 -9.05 -9.19 22.70
C GLU A 90 -8.37 -10.14 21.71
N LEU A 91 -8.27 -9.74 20.44
CA LEU A 91 -7.55 -10.49 19.41
C LEU A 91 -6.09 -10.69 19.84
N VAL A 92 -5.36 -9.62 20.15
CA VAL A 92 -3.97 -9.68 20.64
C VAL A 92 -3.82 -10.60 21.85
N ALA A 93 -4.77 -10.57 22.78
CA ALA A 93 -4.75 -11.44 23.96
C ALA A 93 -4.97 -12.92 23.61
N LYS A 94 -5.70 -13.21 22.53
CA LYS A 94 -6.02 -14.55 22.02
C LYS A 94 -4.88 -15.12 21.18
N ILE A 95 -4.40 -14.37 20.19
CA ILE A 95 -3.36 -14.83 19.24
C ILE A 95 -1.95 -14.72 19.83
N GLY A 96 -1.72 -13.80 20.76
CA GLY A 96 -0.43 -13.62 21.39
C GLY A 96 0.62 -12.88 20.54
N GLU A 97 0.22 -12.17 19.49
CA GLU A 97 1.09 -11.28 18.71
C GLU A 97 0.58 -9.83 18.75
N ASN A 98 1.47 -8.88 18.47
CA ASN A 98 1.09 -7.50 18.18
C ASN A 98 0.20 -7.46 16.93
N VAL A 99 -0.92 -6.75 17.01
CA VAL A 99 -1.82 -6.49 15.88
C VAL A 99 -2.07 -5.01 15.83
N GLN A 100 -1.82 -4.39 14.67
CA GLN A 100 -1.97 -2.96 14.50
C GLN A 100 -2.72 -2.64 13.21
N LEU A 101 -3.70 -1.74 13.29
CA LEU A 101 -4.14 -1.00 12.11
C LEU A 101 -3.05 0.04 11.83
N ARG A 102 -2.26 -0.18 10.78
CA ARG A 102 -1.09 0.65 10.49
C ARG A 102 -1.45 1.90 9.70
N ARG A 103 -2.22 1.72 8.63
CA ARG A 103 -2.67 2.79 7.75
C ARG A 103 -3.96 2.40 7.06
N PHE A 104 -4.71 3.41 6.64
CA PHE A 104 -5.85 3.25 5.76
C PHE A 104 -5.80 4.28 4.65
N ALA A 105 -6.54 4.03 3.59
CA ALA A 105 -6.81 4.97 2.52
C ALA A 105 -8.27 4.87 2.11
N MET A 106 -8.82 5.97 1.62
CA MET A 106 -10.17 6.04 1.10
C MET A 106 -10.15 6.85 -0.17
N GLU A 107 -10.82 6.34 -1.19
CA GLU A 107 -11.03 7.05 -2.45
C GLU A 107 -12.52 7.15 -2.73
N ALA A 108 -12.92 8.30 -3.26
CA ALA A 108 -14.28 8.57 -3.68
C ALA A 108 -14.26 9.33 -5.01
N SER A 109 -15.18 9.00 -5.92
CA SER A 109 -15.29 9.65 -7.22
C SER A 109 -16.74 9.82 -7.65
N SER A 110 -17.02 10.86 -8.42
CA SER A 110 -18.27 10.99 -9.19
C SER A 110 -18.28 10.04 -10.41
N GLY A 111 -17.09 9.70 -10.93
CA GLY A 111 -16.85 8.62 -11.90
C GLY A 111 -16.84 7.26 -11.18
N THR A 112 -15.83 6.41 -11.39
CA THR A 112 -15.74 5.11 -10.70
C THR A 112 -14.48 5.01 -9.86
N VAL A 113 -14.57 4.31 -8.72
CA VAL A 113 -13.44 3.83 -7.95
C VAL A 113 -13.29 2.33 -8.20
N GLY A 114 -12.23 1.95 -8.90
CA GLY A 114 -11.83 0.56 -9.09
C GLY A 114 -10.91 0.09 -7.97
N SER A 115 -10.91 -1.21 -7.71
CA SER A 115 -9.99 -1.82 -6.76
C SER A 115 -9.41 -3.13 -7.29
N TYR A 116 -8.20 -3.44 -6.84
CA TYR A 116 -7.54 -4.71 -7.13
C TYR A 116 -6.76 -5.18 -5.91
N GLN A 117 -6.92 -6.47 -5.57
CA GLN A 117 -6.20 -7.11 -4.48
C GLN A 117 -5.40 -8.29 -5.05
N HIS A 118 -4.09 -8.33 -4.77
CA HIS A 118 -3.19 -9.39 -5.21
C HIS A 118 -2.81 -10.27 -4.01
N GLY A 119 -3.57 -11.33 -3.81
CA GLY A 119 -3.48 -12.15 -2.59
C GLY A 119 -3.82 -11.30 -1.36
N ASP A 120 -3.02 -11.42 -0.31
CA ASP A 120 -3.18 -10.61 0.91
C ASP A 120 -2.16 -9.47 1.03
N ARG A 121 -1.16 -9.44 0.13
CA ARG A 121 0.02 -8.59 0.30
C ARG A 121 -0.12 -7.21 -0.34
N ILE A 122 -0.84 -7.11 -1.45
CA ILE A 122 -0.95 -5.86 -2.21
C ILE A 122 -2.42 -5.53 -2.41
N GLY A 123 -2.79 -4.29 -2.11
CA GLY A 123 -4.09 -3.72 -2.45
C GLY A 123 -3.92 -2.39 -3.17
N VAL A 124 -4.80 -2.14 -4.12
CA VAL A 124 -4.84 -0.91 -4.89
C VAL A 124 -6.28 -0.41 -5.03
N ILE A 125 -6.47 0.88 -4.85
CA ILE A 125 -7.69 1.61 -5.20
C ILE A 125 -7.35 2.72 -6.20
N VAL A 126 -8.17 2.90 -7.23
CA VAL A 126 -7.99 3.89 -8.31
C VAL A 126 -9.30 4.63 -8.54
N ALA A 127 -9.28 5.95 -8.47
CA ALA A 127 -10.41 6.79 -8.84
C ALA A 127 -10.27 7.28 -10.29
N LEU A 128 -11.30 7.05 -11.10
CA LEU A 128 -11.47 7.62 -12.43
C LEU A 128 -12.56 8.70 -12.39
N ASP A 129 -12.44 9.71 -13.25
CA ASP A 129 -13.45 10.79 -13.42
C ASP A 129 -14.66 10.36 -14.27
N LYS A 130 -14.61 9.17 -14.86
CA LYS A 130 -15.68 8.56 -15.66
C LYS A 130 -16.17 7.26 -15.06
N ASP A 131 -17.41 6.92 -15.40
CA ASP A 131 -18.07 5.72 -14.93
C ASP A 131 -17.65 4.49 -15.77
N GLU A 132 -16.44 3.98 -15.50
CA GLU A 132 -15.76 2.93 -16.27
C GLU A 132 -15.18 1.85 -15.32
N PRO A 133 -16.02 0.99 -14.71
CA PRO A 133 -15.60 0.07 -13.65
C PRO A 133 -14.56 -0.97 -14.08
N GLU A 134 -14.70 -1.56 -15.27
CA GLU A 134 -13.74 -2.53 -15.78
C GLU A 134 -12.38 -1.88 -16.07
N LEU A 135 -12.38 -0.67 -16.63
CA LEU A 135 -11.16 0.10 -16.86
C LEU A 135 -10.48 0.46 -15.53
N ALA A 136 -11.24 0.93 -14.54
CA ALA A 136 -10.70 1.30 -13.24
C ALA A 136 -10.04 0.09 -12.53
N LYS A 137 -10.66 -1.09 -12.63
CA LYS A 137 -10.10 -2.35 -12.13
C LYS A 137 -8.81 -2.75 -12.87
N ASP A 138 -8.79 -2.58 -14.19
CA ASP A 138 -7.63 -2.91 -15.02
C ASP A 138 -6.45 -1.98 -14.75
N VAL A 139 -6.71 -0.69 -14.54
CA VAL A 139 -5.71 0.28 -14.09
C VAL A 139 -5.24 -0.05 -12.66
N ALA A 140 -6.13 -0.43 -11.75
CA ALA A 140 -5.74 -0.86 -10.39
C ALA A 140 -4.82 -2.08 -10.41
N MET A 141 -5.09 -3.06 -11.27
CA MET A 141 -4.23 -4.21 -11.48
C MET A 141 -2.86 -3.81 -12.06
N HIS A 142 -2.84 -2.86 -13.00
CA HIS A 142 -1.61 -2.31 -13.54
C HIS A 142 -0.76 -1.67 -12.44
N VAL A 143 -1.34 -0.75 -11.67
CA VAL A 143 -0.68 -0.07 -10.55
C VAL A 143 -0.13 -1.07 -9.53
N ALA A 144 -0.87 -2.15 -9.24
CA ALA A 144 -0.42 -3.19 -8.32
C ALA A 144 0.90 -3.84 -8.78
N ALA A 145 1.03 -4.07 -10.09
CA ALA A 145 2.17 -4.74 -10.71
C ALA A 145 3.37 -3.80 -10.96
N THR A 146 3.14 -2.54 -11.33
CA THR A 146 4.20 -1.61 -11.77
C THR A 146 4.64 -0.61 -10.70
N ASN A 147 3.87 -0.44 -9.63
CA ASN A 147 4.15 0.50 -8.54
C ASN A 147 4.57 1.91 -9.02
N PRO A 148 3.74 2.58 -9.86
CA PRO A 148 4.03 3.93 -10.32
C PRO A 148 4.09 4.90 -9.13
N GLN A 149 4.97 5.89 -9.22
CA GLN A 149 5.16 6.92 -8.19
C GLN A 149 4.24 8.13 -8.40
N ALA A 150 3.77 8.34 -9.64
CA ALA A 150 2.87 9.44 -9.98
C ALA A 150 1.93 9.04 -11.12
N ILE A 151 0.83 9.80 -11.29
CA ILE A 151 -0.07 9.65 -12.44
C ILE A 151 0.68 10.05 -13.72
N SER A 152 1.32 11.22 -13.69
CA SER A 152 2.05 11.82 -14.80
C SER A 152 3.27 12.60 -14.28
N ALA A 153 4.10 13.10 -15.18
CA ALA A 153 5.33 13.82 -14.83
C ALA A 153 5.08 15.06 -13.96
N GLU A 154 3.91 15.70 -14.09
CA GLU A 154 3.51 16.85 -13.27
C GLU A 154 3.34 16.51 -11.78
N GLY A 155 3.08 15.23 -11.47
CA GLY A 155 2.95 14.74 -10.09
C GLY A 155 4.28 14.35 -9.44
N VAL A 156 5.38 14.39 -10.19
CA VAL A 156 6.72 14.01 -9.68
C VAL A 156 7.38 15.23 -9.03
N SER A 157 7.90 15.06 -7.81
CA SER A 157 8.56 16.16 -7.11
C SER A 157 9.84 16.61 -7.82
N SER A 158 10.09 17.92 -7.83
CA SER A 158 11.33 18.48 -8.39
C SER A 158 12.57 17.92 -7.68
N GLU A 159 12.49 17.70 -6.37
CA GLU A 159 13.58 17.11 -5.58
C GLU A 159 13.95 15.70 -6.07
N LEU A 160 12.96 14.87 -6.42
CA LEU A 160 13.23 13.53 -6.96
C LEU A 160 13.88 13.61 -8.35
N ILE A 161 13.38 14.50 -9.21
CA ILE A 161 13.93 14.72 -10.55
C ILE A 161 15.38 15.22 -10.47
N GLU A 162 15.66 16.18 -9.59
CA GLU A 162 16.99 16.74 -9.39
C GLU A 162 17.96 15.70 -8.84
N LYS A 163 17.55 14.95 -7.81
CA LYS A 163 18.35 13.86 -7.23
C LYS A 163 18.70 12.80 -8.28
N GLU A 164 17.72 12.37 -9.08
CA GLU A 164 17.96 11.37 -10.12
C GLU A 164 18.83 11.92 -11.25
N LYS A 165 18.68 13.22 -11.59
CA LYS A 165 19.53 13.92 -12.56
C LYS A 165 20.98 13.96 -12.11
N GLU A 166 21.24 14.26 -10.83
CA GLU A 166 22.59 14.24 -10.27
C GLU A 166 23.24 12.86 -10.39
N ILE A 167 22.49 11.81 -10.08
CA ILE A 167 22.94 10.42 -10.22
C ILE A 167 23.33 10.13 -11.68
N PHE A 168 22.49 10.49 -12.65
CA PHE A 168 22.80 10.27 -14.06
C PHE A 168 23.96 11.11 -14.58
N VAL A 169 24.12 12.35 -14.11
CA VAL A 169 25.28 13.19 -14.43
C VAL A 169 26.56 12.56 -13.91
N SER A 170 26.55 12.08 -12.65
CA SER A 170 27.69 11.39 -12.06
C SER A 170 28.10 10.18 -12.90
N GLN A 171 27.15 9.31 -13.24
CA GLN A 171 27.40 8.13 -14.06
C GLN A 171 27.87 8.47 -15.49
N ALA A 172 27.42 9.58 -16.05
CA ALA A 172 27.77 9.97 -17.42
C ALA A 172 29.16 10.62 -17.50
N LYS A 173 29.62 11.31 -16.47
CA LYS A 173 30.98 11.88 -16.40
C LYS A 173 32.07 10.81 -16.48
N ASP A 174 31.81 9.64 -15.91
CA ASP A 174 32.73 8.49 -15.96
C ASP A 174 32.90 7.90 -17.38
N SER A 175 32.07 8.33 -18.34
CA SER A 175 32.13 7.84 -19.73
C SER A 175 33.18 8.51 -20.61
N GLY A 176 33.80 9.62 -20.16
CA GLY A 176 34.83 10.36 -20.91
C GLY A 176 34.36 11.02 -22.21
N LYS A 177 33.03 11.14 -22.41
CA LYS A 177 32.44 11.79 -23.60
C LYS A 177 32.41 13.32 -23.46
N PRO A 178 32.28 14.07 -24.57
CA PRO A 178 32.10 15.52 -24.52
C PRO A 178 30.84 15.94 -23.75
N ASP A 179 30.87 17.12 -23.11
CA ASP A 179 29.78 17.63 -22.26
C ASP A 179 28.42 17.68 -23.00
N GLU A 180 28.40 18.09 -24.27
CA GLU A 180 27.17 18.10 -25.08
C GLU A 180 26.55 16.71 -25.25
N ILE A 181 27.38 15.66 -25.30
CA ILE A 181 26.92 14.27 -25.40
C ILE A 181 26.43 13.78 -24.04
N ILE A 182 27.12 14.16 -22.95
CA ILE A 182 26.71 13.86 -21.58
C ILE A 182 25.33 14.47 -21.30
N GLU A 183 25.11 15.72 -21.67
CA GLU A 183 23.82 16.41 -21.47
C GLU A 183 22.68 15.68 -22.20
N LYS A 184 22.87 15.34 -23.47
CA LYS A 184 21.88 14.55 -24.24
C LYS A 184 21.62 13.18 -23.63
N MET A 185 22.65 12.52 -23.10
CA MET A 185 22.50 11.22 -22.41
C MET A 185 21.68 11.36 -21.13
N VAL A 186 21.94 12.37 -20.32
CA VAL A 186 21.22 12.63 -19.06
C VAL A 186 19.75 12.94 -19.36
N LEU A 187 19.47 13.80 -20.34
CA LEU A 187 18.09 14.12 -20.75
C LEU A 187 17.33 12.86 -21.19
N GLY A 188 17.96 11.99 -21.98
CA GLY A 188 17.36 10.71 -22.39
C GLY A 188 17.07 9.78 -21.22
N ARG A 189 17.97 9.70 -20.23
CA ARG A 189 17.79 8.89 -19.02
C ARG A 189 16.69 9.43 -18.12
N ILE A 190 16.59 10.75 -17.95
CA ILE A 190 15.48 11.38 -17.21
C ILE A 190 14.15 11.13 -17.90
N SER A 191 14.09 11.26 -19.23
CA SER A 191 12.87 10.94 -19.97
C SER A 191 12.47 9.47 -19.79
N LYS A 192 13.43 8.55 -19.79
CA LYS A 192 13.17 7.13 -19.53
C LYS A 192 12.68 6.88 -18.10
N PHE A 193 13.36 7.48 -17.11
CA PHE A 193 12.98 7.39 -15.70
C PHE A 193 11.53 7.85 -15.47
N LEU A 194 11.16 9.01 -16.01
CA LEU A 194 9.79 9.51 -15.91
C LEU A 194 8.78 8.53 -16.50
N LYS A 195 9.06 7.94 -17.66
CA LYS A 195 8.20 6.92 -18.27
C LYS A 195 8.07 5.64 -17.44
N GLU A 196 9.07 5.30 -16.64
CA GLU A 196 9.05 4.13 -15.76
C GLU A 196 8.24 4.40 -14.49
N ILE A 197 8.18 5.64 -14.00
CA ILE A 197 7.50 5.98 -12.73
C ILE A 197 6.12 6.63 -12.89
N CYS A 198 5.77 7.12 -14.08
CA CYS A 198 4.50 7.78 -14.35
C CYS A 198 3.49 6.80 -14.97
N LEU A 199 2.35 6.60 -14.30
CA LEU A 199 1.32 5.65 -14.71
C LEU A 199 0.91 5.80 -16.17
N VAL A 200 0.61 7.02 -16.63
CA VAL A 200 0.08 7.25 -17.99
C VAL A 200 1.10 6.94 -19.10
N ASP A 201 2.39 6.91 -18.77
CA ASP A 201 3.48 6.64 -19.69
C ASP A 201 3.87 5.16 -19.75
N GLN A 202 3.44 4.37 -18.76
CA GLN A 202 3.75 2.94 -18.67
C GLN A 202 3.01 2.13 -19.75
N ALA A 203 3.70 1.12 -20.31
CA ALA A 203 3.10 0.15 -21.22
C ALA A 203 2.10 -0.74 -20.46
N PHE A 204 0.88 -0.85 -20.95
CA PHE A 204 -0.20 -1.50 -20.21
C PHE A 204 0.04 -3.01 -20.06
N ILE A 205 0.06 -3.53 -18.83
CA ILE A 205 0.41 -4.94 -18.56
C ILE A 205 -0.43 -5.99 -19.29
N LYS A 206 -1.68 -5.70 -19.67
CA LYS A 206 -2.53 -6.61 -20.44
C LYS A 206 -2.38 -6.46 -21.95
N ASP A 207 -1.89 -5.31 -22.40
CA ASP A 207 -1.62 -5.00 -23.79
C ASP A 207 -0.44 -4.02 -23.90
N PRO A 208 0.81 -4.53 -23.94
CA PRO A 208 2.01 -3.71 -23.94
C PRO A 208 2.20 -2.86 -25.20
N ASP A 209 1.40 -3.07 -26.25
CA ASP A 209 1.45 -2.28 -27.49
C ASP A 209 0.85 -0.87 -27.32
N GLN A 210 0.17 -0.61 -26.19
CA GLN A 210 -0.34 0.71 -25.82
C GLN A 210 0.06 1.11 -24.40
N THR A 211 0.12 2.42 -24.13
CA THR A 211 0.31 2.92 -22.76
C THR A 211 -1.02 3.02 -22.01
N VAL A 212 -0.96 3.10 -20.68
CA VAL A 212 -2.14 3.36 -19.86
C VAL A 212 -2.80 4.69 -20.23
N GLY A 213 -2.01 5.73 -20.55
CA GLY A 213 -2.54 7.01 -21.02
C GLY A 213 -3.30 6.91 -22.34
N ALA A 214 -2.83 6.08 -23.28
CA ALA A 214 -3.53 5.82 -24.53
C ALA A 214 -4.86 5.08 -24.30
N LEU A 215 -4.85 4.07 -23.42
CA LEU A 215 -6.03 3.32 -22.99
C LEU A 215 -7.09 4.24 -22.36
N LEU A 216 -6.69 5.06 -21.39
CA LEU A 216 -7.56 6.04 -20.70
C LEU A 216 -8.19 7.03 -21.69
N LYS A 217 -7.36 7.57 -22.61
CA LYS A 217 -7.80 8.52 -23.63
C LYS A 217 -8.84 7.92 -24.59
N ALA A 218 -8.72 6.64 -24.94
CA ALA A 218 -9.69 5.95 -25.79
C ALA A 218 -11.09 5.87 -25.14
N SER A 219 -11.15 5.74 -23.82
CA SER A 219 -12.40 5.76 -23.04
C SER A 219 -12.83 7.17 -22.61
N GLY A 220 -12.04 8.20 -22.89
CA GLY A 220 -12.30 9.58 -22.44
C GLY A 220 -12.28 9.74 -20.91
N ALA A 221 -11.59 8.83 -20.21
CA ALA A 221 -11.45 8.81 -18.76
C ALA A 221 -10.06 9.32 -18.35
N ASN A 222 -9.96 9.85 -17.14
CA ASN A 222 -8.70 10.23 -16.50
C ASN A 222 -8.61 9.60 -15.12
N VAL A 223 -7.40 9.24 -14.71
CA VAL A 223 -7.11 8.87 -13.33
C VAL A 223 -7.06 10.15 -12.50
N VAL A 224 -7.91 10.22 -11.47
CA VAL A 224 -7.94 11.32 -10.49
C VAL A 224 -6.91 11.07 -9.40
N SER A 225 -6.85 9.84 -8.89
CA SER A 225 -5.99 9.40 -7.80
C SER A 225 -5.83 7.89 -7.83
N PHE A 226 -4.75 7.40 -7.24
CA PHE A 226 -4.60 6.00 -6.89
C PHE A 226 -3.83 5.87 -5.59
N VAL A 227 -4.11 4.79 -4.85
CA VAL A 227 -3.33 4.40 -3.68
C VAL A 227 -3.00 2.93 -3.79
N ARG A 228 -1.73 2.59 -3.58
CA ARG A 228 -1.21 1.22 -3.50
C ARG A 228 -0.63 1.00 -2.12
N PHE A 229 -1.04 -0.06 -1.44
CA PHE A 229 -0.36 -0.56 -0.25
C PHE A 229 0.28 -1.91 -0.53
N GLU A 230 1.46 -2.11 0.05
CA GLU A 230 2.10 -3.40 0.18
C GLU A 230 2.39 -3.69 1.66
N VAL A 231 2.05 -4.90 2.12
CA VAL A 231 2.22 -5.33 3.52
C VAL A 231 3.68 -5.18 3.93
N GLY A 232 3.90 -4.42 5.01
CA GLY A 232 5.21 -4.22 5.62
C GLY A 232 6.12 -3.26 4.86
N GLU A 233 5.62 -2.59 3.81
CA GLU A 233 6.40 -1.60 3.04
C GLU A 233 6.98 -0.54 3.97
N GLY A 234 8.32 -0.38 3.95
CA GLY A 234 9.03 0.59 4.78
C GLY A 234 9.20 0.18 6.25
N ILE A 235 8.89 -1.06 6.64
CA ILE A 235 9.21 -1.60 7.96
C ILE A 235 10.45 -2.48 7.86
N GLU A 236 11.51 -2.11 8.58
CA GLU A 236 12.70 -2.95 8.70
C GLU A 236 12.39 -4.18 9.55
N LYS A 237 12.59 -5.37 8.97
CA LYS A 237 12.56 -6.63 9.71
C LYS A 237 13.98 -6.95 10.17
N GLU A 238 14.16 -7.06 11.48
CA GLU A 238 15.36 -7.67 12.02
C GLU A 238 15.44 -9.12 11.52
N THR A 239 16.48 -9.42 10.75
CA THR A 239 16.78 -10.78 10.33
C THR A 239 17.58 -11.44 11.43
N VAL A 240 16.92 -12.27 12.23
CA VAL A 240 17.59 -13.05 13.28
C VAL A 240 18.09 -14.34 12.65
N ASP A 241 19.40 -14.58 12.67
CA ASP A 241 19.95 -15.88 12.27
C ASP A 241 19.60 -16.91 13.35
N PHE A 242 18.74 -17.86 12.99
CA PHE A 242 18.28 -18.91 13.91
C PHE A 242 19.44 -19.71 14.51
N ALA A 243 20.53 -19.91 13.76
CA ALA A 243 21.71 -20.60 14.27
C ALA A 243 22.42 -19.76 15.34
N GLU A 244 22.51 -18.44 15.16
CA GLU A 244 23.10 -17.53 16.13
C GLU A 244 22.21 -17.39 17.39
N GLU A 245 20.89 -17.35 17.23
CA GLU A 245 19.94 -17.30 18.34
C GLU A 245 20.04 -18.56 19.22
N VAL A 246 20.06 -19.74 18.59
CA VAL A 246 20.24 -21.02 19.29
C VAL A 246 21.58 -21.06 20.02
N GLN A 247 22.66 -20.58 19.39
CA GLN A 247 23.97 -20.51 20.05
C GLN A 247 24.01 -19.53 21.21
N ALA A 248 23.34 -18.38 21.11
CA ALA A 248 23.28 -17.38 22.17
C ALA A 248 22.53 -17.89 23.40
N GLN A 249 21.42 -18.62 23.20
CA GLN A 249 20.67 -19.24 24.30
C GLN A 249 21.46 -20.34 25.02
N LEU A 250 22.29 -21.10 24.28
CA LEU A 250 23.17 -22.11 24.87
C LEU A 250 24.30 -21.50 25.71
N LYS A 251 24.85 -20.35 25.30
CA LYS A 251 25.91 -19.64 26.03
C LYS A 251 25.43 -18.90 27.28
N GLY A 252 24.14 -18.54 27.36
CA GLY A 252 23.55 -17.87 28.53
C GLY A 252 23.25 -18.80 29.71
N ASN A 253 23.48 -20.11 29.56
CA ASN A 253 23.24 -21.14 30.58
C ASN A 253 24.53 -21.74 31.17
N GLU A 254 25.71 -21.17 30.87
CA GLU A 254 26.99 -21.43 31.56
C GLU A 254 27.31 -20.32 32.57
#